data_AF-A0AAU2EZT4-F1
#
_entry.id   AF-A0AAU2EZT4-F1
#
_cell.length_a   1.000
_cell.length_b   1.000
_cell.length_c   1.000
_cell.angle_alpha   90.00
_cell.angle_beta   90.00
_cell.angle_gamma   90.00
#
_symmetry.space_group_name_H-M   'P 1'
#
loop_
_entity.id
_entity.type
_entity.pdbx_description
1 polymer ?
#
loop_
_entity_poly.entity_id
_entity_poly.type
_entity_poly.pdbx_seq_one_letter_code
_entity_poly.pdbx_strand_id
1 'polypeptide(L)'
;MPKTKKAKADKSATSAPSAKSPKSTKSSKSATTGDEKGLDFARAWVEFPDPADDEQVFRCDLTWLTSRWNCIFGSGCQGIQAGRADDGCCTLGAHFSDEDDEKRVAGHVARLTPDIWQLHDVGTKSGWTSEDEEGSRQTRPYQGSCIFQNRPGFAGGAGCSLHILALKEGREPLETKPDVCWQLPVRRTYDWIDRPDDTRVLQVSIGEYDRRGWGPGGHDLHWWCTSATSAHGAGDPVYVSYRPELVELMGKAGYDRLVELCEERLASQLPLLAPHPADPVR
;
A
#
# COMPACT_ATOMS: atom_id res chain seq x y z
N MET A 1 -13.73 -32.53 -21.59
CA MET A 1 -12.42 -31.85 -21.56
C MET A 1 -12.54 -30.51 -22.30
N PRO A 2 -12.98 -29.43 -21.64
CA PRO A 2 -13.09 -28.13 -22.29
C PRO A 2 -11.70 -27.61 -22.62
N LYS A 3 -11.45 -27.30 -23.90
CA LYS A 3 -10.19 -26.75 -24.39
C LYS A 3 -10.13 -25.26 -23.99
N THR A 4 -9.37 -24.93 -22.96
CA THR A 4 -9.01 -23.54 -22.63
C THR A 4 -8.20 -22.97 -23.80
N LYS A 5 -8.81 -22.06 -24.58
CA LYS A 5 -8.10 -21.28 -25.60
C LYS A 5 -7.12 -20.35 -24.87
N LYS A 6 -5.83 -20.40 -25.23
CA LYS A 6 -4.86 -19.38 -24.80
C LYS A 6 -5.38 -18.00 -25.24
N ALA A 7 -5.43 -17.05 -24.31
CA ALA A 7 -5.79 -15.67 -24.59
C ALA A 7 -4.84 -15.12 -25.67
N LYS A 8 -5.41 -14.63 -26.78
CA LYS A 8 -4.66 -13.92 -27.82
C LYS A 8 -4.38 -12.51 -27.32
N ALA A 9 -3.12 -12.08 -27.42
CA ALA A 9 -2.75 -10.69 -27.25
C ALA A 9 -3.29 -9.89 -28.44
N ASP A 10 -4.33 -9.09 -28.22
CA ASP A 10 -4.78 -8.12 -29.22
C ASP A 10 -3.88 -6.88 -29.16
N LYS A 11 -3.15 -6.68 -30.26
CA LYS A 11 -2.47 -5.44 -30.59
C LYS A 11 -3.44 -4.59 -31.40
N SER A 12 -3.87 -3.47 -30.84
CA SER A 12 -4.39 -2.33 -31.58
C SER A 12 -3.61 -1.10 -31.18
N ALA A 13 -2.52 -0.85 -31.91
CA ALA A 13 -1.75 0.38 -31.85
C ALA A 13 -2.24 1.30 -32.98
N THR A 14 -2.69 2.51 -32.62
CA THR A 14 -2.85 3.62 -33.57
C THR A 14 -1.76 4.64 -33.26
N SER A 15 -1.01 4.98 -34.29
CA SER A 15 0.24 5.75 -34.29
C SER A 15 0.03 7.27 -34.22
N ALA A 16 0.87 7.97 -33.45
CA ALA A 16 1.20 9.39 -33.62
C ALA A 16 2.64 9.67 -33.09
N PRO A 17 3.33 10.74 -33.55
CA PRO A 17 4.75 10.66 -33.93
C PRO A 17 5.76 10.98 -32.82
N SER A 18 6.95 10.44 -33.05
CA SER A 18 8.17 10.47 -32.24
C SER A 18 8.77 11.87 -32.00
N ALA A 19 8.99 12.22 -30.73
CA ALA A 19 9.99 13.20 -30.30
C ALA A 19 11.17 12.47 -29.62
N LYS A 20 12.40 12.77 -30.05
CA LYS A 20 13.64 12.11 -29.62
C LYS A 20 14.07 12.62 -28.24
N SER A 21 14.23 11.72 -27.28
CA SER A 21 15.00 11.95 -26.05
C SER A 21 16.35 11.23 -26.11
N PRO A 22 17.44 11.82 -25.58
CA PRO A 22 18.80 11.28 -25.69
C PRO A 22 19.02 10.08 -24.77
N LYS A 23 19.89 9.18 -25.24
CA LYS A 23 20.26 7.86 -24.70
C LYS A 23 20.47 7.87 -23.18
N SER A 24 19.70 7.04 -22.47
CA SER A 24 20.00 6.66 -21.09
C SER A 24 21.24 5.77 -21.04
N THR A 25 22.22 6.21 -20.27
CA THR A 25 23.40 5.45 -19.90
C THR A 25 22.95 4.27 -19.04
N LYS A 26 23.44 3.07 -19.36
CA LYS A 26 23.15 1.80 -18.67
C LYS A 26 23.34 1.95 -17.16
N SER A 27 22.22 1.99 -16.42
CA SER A 27 22.23 1.87 -14.96
C SER A 27 22.60 0.43 -14.59
N SER A 28 23.52 0.31 -13.64
CA SER A 28 24.01 -0.94 -13.08
C SER A 28 22.88 -1.72 -12.42
N LYS A 29 22.68 -2.97 -12.85
CA LYS A 29 21.89 -3.98 -12.12
C LYS A 29 22.55 -4.19 -10.75
N SER A 30 22.08 -3.50 -9.73
CA SER A 30 22.67 -3.50 -8.39
C SER A 30 21.77 -4.28 -7.42
N ALA A 31 22.22 -5.47 -7.02
CA ALA A 31 21.96 -6.19 -5.76
C ALA A 31 20.53 -6.40 -5.20
N THR A 32 19.47 -5.73 -5.67
CA THR A 32 18.11 -5.81 -5.11
C THR A 32 17.29 -7.00 -5.61
N THR A 33 17.69 -7.66 -6.70
CA THR A 33 16.94 -8.76 -7.32
C THR A 33 16.86 -10.04 -6.47
N GLY A 34 17.63 -10.15 -5.37
CA GLY A 34 17.62 -11.33 -4.50
C GLY A 34 16.59 -11.29 -3.38
N ASP A 35 16.22 -10.08 -2.91
CA ASP A 35 15.35 -9.91 -1.75
C ASP A 35 13.86 -10.01 -2.14
N GLU A 36 13.48 -9.46 -3.30
CA GLU A 36 12.10 -9.53 -3.78
C GLU A 36 11.76 -10.87 -4.44
N LYS A 37 10.54 -11.33 -4.20
CA LYS A 37 9.92 -12.44 -4.92
C LYS A 37 9.15 -11.95 -6.14
N GLY A 38 9.00 -12.83 -7.13
CA GLY A 38 8.19 -12.57 -8.31
C GLY A 38 6.71 -12.42 -7.96
N LEU A 39 5.97 -11.67 -8.78
CA LEU A 39 4.56 -11.33 -8.55
C LEU A 39 3.56 -12.43 -8.98
N ASP A 40 4.05 -13.41 -9.76
CA ASP A 40 3.23 -14.47 -10.35
C ASP A 40 3.37 -15.77 -9.56
N PHE A 41 2.59 -15.88 -8.50
CA PHE A 41 2.48 -17.09 -7.67
C PHE A 41 1.01 -17.39 -7.37
N ALA A 42 0.72 -18.63 -6.94
CA ALA A 42 -0.62 -19.02 -6.55
C ALA A 42 -1.07 -18.21 -5.33
N ARG A 43 -2.30 -17.69 -5.34
CA ARG A 43 -2.92 -16.99 -4.22
C ARG A 43 -4.14 -17.76 -3.74
N ALA A 44 -4.33 -17.83 -2.43
CA ALA A 44 -5.56 -18.30 -1.81
C ALA A 44 -6.47 -17.09 -1.55
N TRP A 45 -7.60 -17.03 -2.25
CA TRP A 45 -8.63 -16.03 -2.03
C TRP A 45 -9.82 -16.66 -1.33
N VAL A 46 -10.43 -15.91 -0.42
CA VAL A 46 -11.74 -16.25 0.16
C VAL A 46 -12.75 -15.19 -0.23
N GLU A 47 -13.97 -15.63 -0.50
CA GLU A 47 -15.11 -14.75 -0.75
C GLU A 47 -16.19 -15.03 0.30
N PHE A 48 -16.76 -13.98 0.89
CA PHE A 48 -17.85 -14.09 1.85
C PHE A 48 -18.74 -12.84 1.82
N PRO A 49 -20.05 -12.94 2.14
CA PRO A 49 -20.95 -11.78 2.26
C PRO A 49 -20.46 -10.82 3.34
N ASP A 50 -20.63 -9.51 3.13
CA ASP A 50 -20.45 -8.54 4.21
C ASP A 50 -21.58 -8.76 5.25
N PRO A 51 -21.24 -9.06 6.53
CA PRO A 51 -22.26 -9.22 7.56
C PRO A 51 -23.08 -7.95 7.85
N ALA A 52 -22.62 -6.78 7.41
CA ALA A 52 -23.27 -5.49 7.64
C ALA A 52 -24.03 -4.95 6.41
N ASP A 53 -23.83 -5.52 5.22
CA ASP A 53 -24.38 -5.03 3.95
C ASP A 53 -24.64 -6.19 2.98
N ASP A 54 -25.90 -6.46 2.68
CA ASP A 54 -26.29 -7.58 1.81
C ASP A 54 -26.10 -7.30 0.31
N GLU A 55 -25.80 -6.06 -0.08
CA GLU A 55 -25.43 -5.66 -1.45
C GLU A 55 -23.91 -5.79 -1.70
N GLN A 56 -23.15 -6.26 -0.69
CA GLN A 56 -21.69 -6.35 -0.74
C GLN A 56 -21.17 -7.77 -0.48
N VAL A 57 -20.08 -8.12 -1.17
CA VAL A 57 -19.23 -9.28 -0.83
C VAL A 57 -17.78 -8.85 -0.67
N PHE A 58 -17.09 -9.45 0.30
CA PHE A 58 -15.65 -9.33 0.44
C PHE A 58 -14.94 -10.43 -0.34
N ARG A 59 -13.86 -10.05 -1.01
CA ARG A 59 -12.89 -10.98 -1.62
C ARG A 59 -11.50 -10.71 -1.04
N CYS A 60 -11.04 -11.55 -0.12
CA CYS A 60 -9.83 -11.30 0.68
C CYS A 60 -8.68 -12.24 0.29
N ASP A 61 -7.48 -11.68 0.12
CA ASP A 61 -6.26 -12.42 -0.19
C ASP A 61 -5.68 -13.05 1.09
N LEU A 62 -6.02 -14.31 1.33
CA LEU A 62 -5.50 -15.04 2.49
C LEU A 62 -4.01 -15.34 2.37
N THR A 63 -3.43 -15.38 1.17
CA THR A 63 -1.97 -15.52 1.02
C THR A 63 -1.25 -14.30 1.60
N TRP A 64 -1.77 -13.10 1.34
CA TRP A 64 -1.26 -11.85 1.91
C TRP A 64 -1.59 -11.68 3.39
N LEU A 65 -2.87 -11.81 3.75
CA LEU A 65 -3.37 -11.48 5.10
C LEU A 65 -2.83 -12.43 6.18
N THR A 66 -2.45 -13.65 5.81
CA THR A 66 -1.80 -14.61 6.72
C THR A 66 -0.26 -14.64 6.61
N SER A 67 0.32 -13.74 5.80
CA SER A 67 1.77 -13.60 5.66
C SER A 67 2.42 -13.00 6.91
N ARG A 68 3.75 -13.13 7.02
CA ARG A 68 4.56 -12.56 8.11
C ARG A 68 5.17 -11.20 7.75
N TRP A 69 4.55 -10.46 6.83
CA TRP A 69 4.97 -9.12 6.50
C TRP A 69 4.81 -8.16 7.69
N ASN A 70 5.77 -7.25 7.87
CA ASN A 70 5.62 -6.06 8.69
C ASN A 70 6.40 -4.88 8.07
N CYS A 71 5.95 -3.65 8.34
CA CYS A 71 6.69 -2.47 7.93
C CYS A 71 8.05 -2.40 8.67
N ILE A 72 9.14 -2.35 7.92
CA ILE A 72 10.52 -2.26 8.45
C ILE A 72 11.14 -0.86 8.25
N PHE A 73 10.30 0.18 8.16
CA PHE A 73 10.80 1.57 8.11
C PHE A 73 11.71 1.86 9.32
N GLY A 74 12.87 2.46 9.07
CA GLY A 74 13.90 2.67 10.10
C GLY A 74 14.63 1.41 10.57
N SER A 75 14.26 0.23 10.09
CA SER A 75 14.79 -1.09 10.51
C SER A 75 15.16 -1.98 9.32
N GLY A 76 15.71 -1.40 8.25
CA GLY A 76 16.16 -2.13 7.06
C GLY A 76 15.34 -1.86 5.78
N CYS A 77 14.34 -0.98 5.83
CA CYS A 77 13.68 -0.48 4.62
C CYS A 77 14.69 0.11 3.63
N GLN A 78 14.61 -0.29 2.36
CA GLN A 78 15.54 0.17 1.31
C GLN A 78 15.02 1.39 0.54
N GLY A 79 13.76 1.78 0.77
CA GLY A 79 13.09 2.89 0.09
C GLY A 79 12.75 2.61 -1.37
N ILE A 80 11.78 3.35 -1.91
CA ILE A 80 11.36 3.18 -3.30
C ILE A 80 12.30 3.85 -4.31
N GLN A 81 13.22 4.71 -3.83
CA GLN A 81 14.23 5.37 -4.63
C GLN A 81 15.64 4.97 -4.18
N ALA A 82 16.49 4.62 -5.15
CA ALA A 82 17.86 4.19 -4.88
C ALA A 82 18.64 5.28 -4.12
N GLY A 83 19.30 4.90 -3.02
CA GLY A 83 20.06 5.81 -2.17
C GLY A 83 19.20 6.70 -1.25
N ARG A 84 17.89 6.47 -1.18
CA ARG A 84 16.93 7.23 -0.37
C ARG A 84 16.16 6.32 0.61
N ALA A 85 16.86 5.35 1.21
CA ALA A 85 16.28 4.38 2.13
C ALA A 85 15.49 5.03 3.29
N ASP A 86 16.01 6.14 3.82
CA ASP A 86 15.40 6.89 4.90
C ASP A 86 14.04 7.52 4.55
N ASP A 87 13.69 7.64 3.26
CA ASP A 87 12.39 8.16 2.83
C ASP A 87 11.30 7.09 2.81
N GLY A 88 11.67 5.80 2.74
CA GLY A 88 10.72 4.71 2.59
C GLY A 88 9.83 4.85 1.35
N CYS A 89 8.53 4.71 1.52
CA CYS A 89 7.51 4.93 0.48
C CYS A 89 7.06 6.39 0.35
N CYS A 90 7.58 7.33 1.17
CA CYS A 90 7.12 8.72 1.20
C CYS A 90 7.68 9.58 0.06
N THR A 91 8.58 9.06 -0.78
CA THR A 91 9.33 9.81 -1.79
C THR A 91 8.43 10.63 -2.73
N LEU A 92 7.30 10.06 -3.15
CA LEU A 92 6.44 10.64 -4.18
C LEU A 92 5.40 11.63 -3.64
N GLY A 93 5.29 11.81 -2.33
CA GLY A 93 4.08 12.39 -1.74
C GLY A 93 2.94 11.37 -1.70
N ALA A 94 1.72 11.85 -1.47
CA ALA A 94 0.53 11.04 -1.36
C ALA A 94 -0.65 11.80 -1.94
N HIS A 95 -1.27 11.23 -2.96
CA HIS A 95 -2.54 11.71 -3.50
C HIS A 95 -3.64 11.59 -2.45
N PHE A 96 -4.50 12.60 -2.41
CA PHE A 96 -5.73 12.52 -1.64
C PHE A 96 -6.75 11.70 -2.43
N SER A 97 -7.53 10.88 -1.73
CA SER A 97 -8.62 10.11 -2.35
C SER A 97 -9.73 11.03 -2.86
N ASP A 98 -10.04 12.09 -2.11
CA ASP A 98 -11.00 13.13 -2.44
C ASP A 98 -10.72 14.43 -1.65
N GLU A 99 -11.60 15.42 -1.79
CA GLU A 99 -11.51 16.68 -1.04
C GLU A 99 -11.67 16.51 0.48
N ASP A 100 -12.39 15.48 0.92
CA ASP A 100 -12.68 15.27 2.33
C ASP A 100 -11.48 14.62 3.03
N ASP A 101 -10.71 13.76 2.35
CA ASP A 101 -9.38 13.32 2.79
C ASP A 101 -8.43 14.52 2.97
N GLU A 102 -8.35 15.43 1.97
CA GLU A 102 -7.53 16.63 2.08
C GLU A 102 -7.95 17.50 3.27
N LYS A 103 -9.26 17.74 3.46
CA LYS A 103 -9.80 18.53 4.59
C LYS A 103 -9.50 17.88 5.94
N ARG A 104 -9.67 16.56 6.05
CA ARG A 104 -9.36 15.79 7.27
C ARG A 104 -7.88 15.93 7.61
N VAL A 105 -7.00 15.66 6.64
CA VAL A 105 -5.55 15.81 6.81
C VAL A 105 -5.18 17.24 7.19
N ALA A 106 -5.78 18.26 6.58
CA ALA A 106 -5.54 19.66 6.91
C ALA A 106 -5.82 19.97 8.39
N GLY A 107 -6.88 19.40 8.96
CA GLY A 107 -7.19 19.51 10.39
C GLY A 107 -6.09 18.93 11.30
N HIS A 108 -5.45 17.84 10.87
CA HIS A 108 -4.29 17.27 11.58
C HIS A 108 -3.02 18.09 11.37
N VAL A 109 -2.77 18.58 10.15
CA VAL A 109 -1.62 19.44 9.81
C VAL A 109 -1.62 20.72 10.63
N ALA A 110 -2.79 21.33 10.87
CA ALA A 110 -2.92 22.53 11.70
C ALA A 110 -2.43 22.37 13.15
N ARG A 111 -2.29 21.12 13.62
CA ARG A 111 -1.80 20.79 14.97
C ARG A 111 -0.32 20.39 14.99
N LEU A 112 0.31 20.30 13.82
CA LEU A 112 1.75 20.06 13.74
C LEU A 112 2.51 21.27 14.27
N THR A 113 3.60 21.01 15.01
CA THR A 113 4.48 22.05 15.56
C THR A 113 5.91 21.87 15.05
N PRO A 114 6.78 22.89 15.16
CA PRO A 114 8.20 22.77 14.82
C PRO A 114 8.94 21.67 15.59
N ASP A 115 8.41 21.20 16.74
CA ASP A 115 9.01 20.12 17.52
C ASP A 115 8.72 18.73 16.95
N ILE A 116 7.70 18.60 16.07
CA ILE A 116 7.30 17.32 15.48
C ILE A 116 7.35 17.31 13.95
N TRP A 117 7.44 18.47 13.32
CA TRP A 117 7.53 18.60 11.87
C TRP A 117 8.74 19.45 11.49
N GLN A 118 9.79 18.79 11.01
CA GLN A 118 11.06 19.42 10.64
C GLN A 118 10.89 20.56 9.62
N LEU A 119 9.96 20.39 8.68
CA LEU A 119 9.68 21.34 7.60
C LEU A 119 8.46 22.22 7.90
N HIS A 120 8.07 22.36 9.17
CA HIS A 120 6.90 23.13 9.60
C HIS A 120 6.87 24.54 9.02
N ASP A 121 7.96 25.29 9.14
CA ASP A 121 8.06 26.65 8.61
C ASP A 121 7.85 26.70 7.09
N VAL A 122 8.40 25.73 6.37
CA VAL A 122 8.29 25.67 4.91
C VAL A 122 6.85 25.32 4.51
N GLY A 123 6.27 24.29 5.12
CA GLY A 123 4.92 23.84 4.81
C GLY A 123 3.82 24.82 5.21
N THR A 124 4.01 25.59 6.28
CA THR A 124 3.05 26.62 6.70
C THR A 124 3.16 27.92 5.90
N LYS A 125 4.37 28.33 5.49
CA LYS A 125 4.57 29.57 4.72
C LYS A 125 4.30 29.42 3.23
N SER A 126 4.62 28.26 2.65
CA SER A 126 4.57 28.03 1.19
C SER A 126 3.58 26.95 0.77
N GLY A 127 2.78 26.42 1.71
CA GLY A 127 1.82 25.33 1.48
C GLY A 127 2.43 23.95 1.66
N TRP A 128 1.61 22.96 1.98
CA TRP A 128 2.01 21.56 2.18
C TRP A 128 1.38 20.62 1.14
N THR A 129 0.57 21.15 0.23
CA THR A 129 -0.02 20.44 -0.90
C THR A 129 0.58 20.90 -2.23
N SER A 130 0.43 20.09 -3.26
CA SER A 130 0.73 20.43 -4.65
C SER A 130 -0.22 19.68 -5.59
N GLU A 131 -0.20 20.06 -6.86
CA GLU A 131 -0.83 19.30 -7.94
C GLU A 131 0.26 18.55 -8.72
N ASP A 132 -0.05 17.33 -9.18
CA ASP A 132 0.79 16.64 -10.14
C ASP A 132 0.58 17.15 -11.58
N GLU A 133 1.23 16.50 -12.55
CA GLU A 133 1.15 16.88 -13.97
C GLU A 133 -0.27 16.73 -14.56
N GLU A 134 -1.13 15.93 -13.92
CA GLU A 134 -2.51 15.68 -14.33
C GLU A 134 -3.51 16.57 -13.56
N GLY A 135 -3.03 17.43 -12.65
CA GLY A 135 -3.85 18.30 -11.82
C GLY A 135 -4.41 17.65 -10.56
N SER A 136 -3.98 16.42 -10.24
CA SER A 136 -4.44 15.71 -9.04
C SER A 136 -3.77 16.25 -7.78
N ARG A 137 -4.55 16.45 -6.73
CA ARG A 137 -4.10 17.00 -5.45
C ARG A 137 -3.33 15.95 -4.64
N GLN A 138 -2.19 16.35 -4.07
CA GLN A 138 -1.36 15.50 -3.24
C GLN A 138 -0.62 16.29 -2.16
N THR A 139 -0.10 15.60 -1.14
CA THR A 139 0.91 16.17 -0.24
C THR A 139 2.16 16.53 -1.05
N ARG A 140 2.74 17.70 -0.79
CA ARG A 140 3.81 18.26 -1.61
C ARG A 140 5.12 17.46 -1.52
N PRO A 141 5.68 16.96 -2.63
CA PRO A 141 7.07 16.52 -2.67
C PRO A 141 8.01 17.70 -2.47
N TYR A 142 8.96 17.58 -1.56
CA TYR A 142 9.91 18.61 -1.18
C TYR A 142 11.29 18.01 -0.89
N GLN A 143 12.30 18.45 -1.64
CA GLN A 143 13.68 17.97 -1.51
C GLN A 143 13.78 16.43 -1.54
N GLY A 144 13.10 15.82 -2.51
CA GLY A 144 13.15 14.38 -2.78
C GLY A 144 12.30 13.50 -1.87
N SER A 145 11.42 14.05 -1.02
CA SER A 145 10.43 13.27 -0.25
C SER A 145 9.19 14.09 0.09
N CYS A 146 8.13 13.48 0.58
CA CYS A 146 6.97 14.20 1.12
C CYS A 146 7.38 15.29 2.14
N ILE A 147 6.72 16.46 2.09
CA ILE A 147 6.93 17.58 3.02
C ILE A 147 6.77 17.18 4.50
N PHE A 148 6.02 16.11 4.80
CA PHE A 148 5.82 15.59 6.15
C PHE A 148 6.87 14.57 6.60
N GLN A 149 7.81 14.19 5.73
CA GLN A 149 8.90 13.29 6.13
C GLN A 149 9.95 14.10 6.91
N ASN A 150 10.16 13.73 8.17
CA ASN A 150 11.28 14.18 8.98
C ASN A 150 12.51 13.29 8.68
N ARG A 151 13.63 13.93 8.37
CA ARG A 151 14.89 13.26 8.03
C ARG A 151 15.56 12.68 9.30
N PRO A 152 16.44 11.67 9.17
CA PRO A 152 17.22 11.16 10.28
C PRO A 152 17.97 12.28 11.02
N GLY A 153 18.01 12.18 12.36
CA GLY A 153 18.66 13.15 13.24
C GLY A 153 17.78 14.33 13.68
N PHE A 154 16.54 14.45 13.19
CA PHE A 154 15.59 15.43 13.71
C PHE A 154 15.14 15.07 15.13
N ALA A 155 15.18 16.03 16.06
CA ALA A 155 14.89 15.81 17.48
C ALA A 155 13.45 15.31 17.74
N GLY A 156 12.50 15.67 16.88
CA GLY A 156 11.12 15.20 16.94
C GLY A 156 10.88 13.77 16.45
N GLY A 157 11.93 13.10 15.96
CA GLY A 157 11.87 11.75 15.39
C GLY A 157 11.85 11.74 13.86
N ALA A 158 12.50 10.73 13.27
CA ALA A 158 12.50 10.49 11.83
C ALA A 158 11.20 9.80 11.37
N GLY A 159 10.79 10.03 10.13
CA GLY A 159 9.56 9.49 9.55
C GLY A 159 8.44 10.51 9.40
N CYS A 160 7.20 10.05 9.24
CA CYS A 160 6.07 10.94 8.95
C CYS A 160 5.65 11.74 10.18
N SER A 161 5.60 13.07 10.09
CA SER A 161 5.17 13.95 11.17
C SER A 161 3.70 13.74 11.56
N LEU A 162 2.83 13.34 10.63
CA LEU A 162 1.43 12.96 10.93
C LEU A 162 1.36 11.67 11.75
N HIS A 163 2.21 10.68 11.43
CA HIS A 163 2.31 9.47 12.24
C HIS A 163 2.80 9.78 13.66
N ILE A 164 3.82 10.64 13.80
CA ILE A 164 4.32 11.09 15.10
C ILE A 164 3.23 11.84 15.89
N LEU A 165 2.42 12.67 15.21
CA LEU A 165 1.28 13.35 15.81
C LEU A 165 0.26 12.35 16.38
N ALA A 166 -0.14 11.33 15.59
CA ALA A 166 -1.08 10.32 16.04
C ALA A 166 -0.61 9.61 17.32
N LEU A 167 0.66 9.17 17.33
CA LEU A 167 1.23 8.49 18.50
C LEU A 167 1.28 9.41 19.73
N LYS A 168 1.63 10.69 19.57
CA LYS A 168 1.62 11.66 20.67
C LYS A 168 0.22 11.91 21.24
N GLU A 169 -0.81 11.72 20.44
CA GLU A 169 -2.21 11.90 20.83
C GLU A 169 -2.89 10.61 21.28
N GLY A 170 -2.18 9.48 21.27
CA GLY A 170 -2.76 8.17 21.59
C GLY A 170 -3.80 7.71 20.58
N ARG A 171 -3.63 8.08 19.31
CA ARG A 171 -4.52 7.77 18.19
C ARG A 171 -3.87 6.79 17.23
N GLU A 172 -4.69 6.14 16.41
CA GLU A 172 -4.19 5.31 15.33
C GLU A 172 -3.60 6.18 14.21
N PRO A 173 -2.43 5.84 13.65
CA PRO A 173 -1.83 6.61 12.57
C PRO A 173 -2.75 6.82 11.35
N LEU A 174 -3.63 5.85 11.06
CA LEU A 174 -4.61 5.94 9.97
C LEU A 174 -5.53 7.15 10.11
N GLU A 175 -5.84 7.58 11.33
CA GLU A 175 -6.75 8.70 11.56
C GLU A 175 -6.17 10.03 11.07
N THR A 176 -4.83 10.17 11.10
CA THR A 176 -4.15 11.43 10.82
C THR A 176 -3.50 11.52 9.44
N LYS A 177 -3.26 10.36 8.81
CA LYS A 177 -2.54 10.25 7.54
C LYS A 177 -3.53 10.37 6.36
N PRO A 178 -3.05 10.77 5.16
CA PRO A 178 -3.82 10.65 3.93
C PRO A 178 -4.19 9.19 3.64
N ASP A 179 -5.29 8.99 2.92
CA ASP A 179 -5.86 7.66 2.67
C ASP A 179 -4.87 6.68 2.05
N VAL A 180 -4.20 7.08 0.97
CA VAL A 180 -3.21 6.26 0.28
C VAL A 180 -2.07 5.85 1.23
N CYS A 181 -1.67 6.73 2.15
CA CYS A 181 -0.52 6.51 3.02
C CYS A 181 -0.78 5.54 4.17
N TRP A 182 -1.99 5.47 4.71
CA TRP A 182 -2.32 4.50 5.76
C TRP A 182 -2.81 3.18 5.20
N GLN A 183 -3.44 3.18 4.02
CA GLN A 183 -3.88 1.96 3.38
C GLN A 183 -2.69 1.07 2.99
N LEU A 184 -1.59 1.66 2.51
CA LEU A 184 -0.39 0.88 2.19
C LEU A 184 0.11 0.06 3.40
N PRO A 185 0.47 -1.22 3.20
CA PRO A 185 0.52 -1.96 1.92
C PRO A 185 -0.75 -2.79 1.61
N VAL A 186 -1.88 -2.52 2.25
CA VAL A 186 -3.16 -3.15 1.91
C VAL A 186 -3.76 -2.41 0.72
N ARG A 187 -4.18 -3.18 -0.29
CA ARG A 187 -4.89 -2.67 -1.44
C ARG A 187 -6.36 -3.02 -1.34
N ARG A 188 -7.22 -2.00 -1.44
CA ARG A 188 -8.67 -2.14 -1.59
C ARG A 188 -9.09 -1.79 -3.01
N THR A 189 -9.91 -2.64 -3.63
CA THR A 189 -10.52 -2.36 -4.94
C THR A 189 -12.00 -2.70 -4.92
N TYR A 190 -12.75 -2.13 -5.87
CA TYR A 190 -14.19 -2.25 -5.98
C TYR A 190 -14.57 -2.68 -7.38
N ASP A 191 -15.34 -3.75 -7.50
CA ASP A 191 -15.87 -4.23 -8.77
C ASP A 191 -17.35 -4.52 -8.63
N TRP A 192 -18.17 -4.01 -9.55
CA TRP A 192 -19.57 -4.41 -9.64
C TRP A 192 -19.67 -5.71 -10.44
N ILE A 193 -20.31 -6.73 -9.85
CA ILE A 193 -20.52 -8.03 -10.49
C ILE A 193 -22.00 -8.22 -10.77
N ASP A 194 -22.34 -8.36 -12.05
CA ASP A 194 -23.66 -8.80 -12.49
C ASP A 194 -23.72 -10.34 -12.42
N ARG A 195 -24.70 -10.87 -11.68
CA ARG A 195 -24.87 -12.31 -11.47
C ARG A 195 -25.92 -12.89 -12.43
N PRO A 196 -25.87 -14.21 -12.72
CA PRO A 196 -26.83 -14.85 -13.63
C PRO A 196 -28.30 -14.86 -13.17
N ASP A 197 -28.56 -14.50 -11.91
CA ASP A 197 -29.90 -14.40 -11.30
C ASP A 197 -30.45 -12.96 -11.33
N ASP A 198 -29.91 -12.12 -12.23
CA ASP A 198 -30.27 -10.71 -12.41
C ASP A 198 -30.00 -9.81 -11.17
N THR A 199 -29.25 -10.30 -10.18
CA THR A 199 -28.75 -9.49 -9.08
C THR A 199 -27.41 -8.84 -9.41
N ARG A 200 -27.12 -7.72 -8.74
CA ARG A 200 -25.85 -7.00 -8.85
C ARG A 200 -25.27 -6.80 -7.46
N VAL A 201 -23.99 -7.10 -7.30
CA VAL A 201 -23.28 -7.02 -6.01
C VAL A 201 -22.02 -6.18 -6.16
N LEU A 202 -21.69 -5.41 -5.12
CA LEU A 202 -20.39 -4.77 -5.00
C LEU A 202 -19.38 -5.76 -4.40
N GLN A 203 -18.38 -6.16 -5.18
CA GLN A 203 -17.25 -6.92 -4.66
C GLN A 203 -16.16 -5.97 -4.18
N VAL A 204 -15.88 -6.00 -2.89
CA VAL A 204 -14.75 -5.29 -2.27
C VAL A 204 -13.59 -6.27 -2.12
N SER A 205 -12.51 -6.07 -2.86
CA SER A 205 -11.31 -6.89 -2.73
C SER A 205 -10.30 -6.27 -1.77
N ILE A 206 -9.79 -7.06 -0.84
CA ILE A 206 -8.71 -6.67 0.10
C ILE A 206 -7.51 -7.59 -0.14
N GLY A 207 -6.36 -7.03 -0.49
CA GLY A 207 -5.16 -7.82 -0.75
C GLY A 207 -3.85 -7.05 -0.68
N GLU A 208 -2.80 -7.67 -1.20
CA GLU A 208 -1.47 -7.08 -1.24
C GLU A 208 -1.41 -5.90 -2.22
N TYR A 209 -0.87 -4.77 -1.78
CA TYR A 209 -0.46 -3.68 -2.65
C TYR A 209 0.89 -4.01 -3.28
N ASP A 210 0.89 -4.82 -4.32
CA ASP A 210 2.11 -5.17 -5.06
C ASP A 210 2.56 -4.03 -6.01
N ARG A 211 3.68 -4.23 -6.72
CA ARG A 211 4.20 -3.25 -7.69
C ARG A 211 3.18 -2.85 -8.75
N ARG A 212 2.22 -3.69 -9.13
CA ARG A 212 1.19 -3.34 -10.14
C ARG A 212 0.17 -2.36 -9.60
N GLY A 213 -0.01 -2.30 -8.27
CA GLY A 213 -0.85 -1.29 -7.63
C GLY A 213 -0.37 0.14 -7.88
N TRP A 214 0.91 0.34 -8.22
CA TRP A 214 1.50 1.64 -8.55
C TRP A 214 1.36 2.01 -10.03
N GLY A 215 0.59 1.23 -10.81
CA GLY A 215 0.54 1.39 -12.26
C GLY A 215 1.88 1.06 -12.94
N PRO A 216 2.11 1.56 -14.17
CA PRO A 216 3.33 1.25 -14.93
C PRO A 216 4.63 1.62 -14.18
N GLY A 217 4.62 2.71 -13.40
CA GLY A 217 5.79 3.20 -12.65
C GLY A 217 6.19 2.31 -11.48
N GLY A 218 5.32 1.39 -11.03
CA GLY A 218 5.64 0.45 -9.96
C GLY A 218 6.78 -0.52 -10.27
N HIS A 219 7.02 -0.79 -11.55
CA HIS A 219 8.14 -1.62 -11.99
C HIS A 219 9.49 -0.91 -11.91
N ASP A 220 9.48 0.42 -11.80
CA ASP A 220 10.69 1.24 -11.69
C ASP A 220 11.08 1.54 -10.23
N LEU A 221 10.27 1.15 -9.25
CA LEU A 221 10.62 1.31 -7.83
C LEU A 221 11.90 0.51 -7.52
N HIS A 222 12.81 1.13 -6.79
CA HIS A 222 14.08 0.52 -6.41
C HIS A 222 13.90 -0.77 -5.61
N TRP A 223 12.96 -0.73 -4.65
CA TRP A 223 12.61 -1.82 -3.77
C TRP A 223 11.17 -1.64 -3.27
N TRP A 224 10.46 -2.74 -3.04
CA TRP A 224 9.09 -2.76 -2.58
C TRP A 224 8.89 -3.83 -1.51
N CYS A 225 8.44 -3.41 -0.32
CA CYS A 225 8.50 -4.23 0.88
C CYS A 225 7.56 -5.44 0.87
N THR A 226 6.44 -5.39 0.14
CA THR A 226 5.42 -6.46 0.21
C THR A 226 5.87 -7.75 -0.44
N SER A 227 6.81 -7.68 -1.39
CA SER A 227 7.40 -8.85 -2.04
C SER A 227 8.78 -9.20 -1.49
N ALA A 228 9.34 -8.41 -0.57
CA ALA A 228 10.72 -8.52 -0.10
C ALA A 228 10.86 -9.44 1.11
N THR A 229 11.69 -10.47 1.02
CA THR A 229 11.92 -11.42 2.12
C THR A 229 12.40 -10.75 3.41
N SER A 230 13.14 -9.66 3.31
CA SER A 230 13.63 -8.88 4.46
C SER A 230 12.51 -8.24 5.29
N ALA A 231 11.33 -8.01 4.72
CA ALA A 231 10.16 -7.49 5.43
C ALA A 231 9.23 -8.62 5.95
N HIS A 232 9.57 -9.88 5.69
CA HIS A 232 8.77 -11.05 6.06
C HIS A 232 9.47 -11.87 7.15
N GLY A 233 8.93 -11.81 8.36
CA GLY A 233 9.50 -12.47 9.53
C GLY A 233 8.85 -12.04 10.85
N ALA A 234 7.75 -11.30 10.80
CA ALA A 234 7.02 -10.85 11.97
C ALA A 234 6.40 -12.03 12.75
N GLY A 235 6.26 -11.85 14.08
CA GLY A 235 5.62 -12.85 14.94
C GLY A 235 4.11 -12.98 14.67
N ASP A 236 3.45 -11.85 14.42
CA ASP A 236 2.02 -11.79 14.10
C ASP A 236 1.80 -11.68 12.59
N PRO A 237 0.72 -12.29 12.06
CA PRO A 237 0.37 -12.16 10.65
C PRO A 237 -0.30 -10.80 10.38
N VAL A 238 -0.35 -10.41 9.11
CA VAL A 238 -0.90 -9.10 8.68
C VAL A 238 -2.31 -8.86 9.20
N TYR A 239 -3.21 -9.84 9.19
CA TYR A 239 -4.58 -9.63 9.68
C TYR A 239 -4.67 -9.25 11.18
N VAL A 240 -3.63 -9.57 11.96
CA VAL A 240 -3.52 -9.20 13.37
C VAL A 240 -2.83 -7.85 13.51
N SER A 241 -1.66 -7.68 12.90
CA SER A 241 -0.84 -6.47 13.06
C SER A 241 -1.45 -5.23 12.40
N TYR A 242 -2.26 -5.41 11.35
CA TYR A 242 -2.97 -4.35 10.61
C TYR A 242 -4.46 -4.28 10.97
N ARG A 243 -4.83 -4.71 12.19
CA ARG A 243 -6.22 -4.71 12.66
C ARG A 243 -6.91 -3.34 12.52
N PRO A 244 -6.33 -2.20 12.96
CA PRO A 244 -7.01 -0.91 12.86
C PRO A 244 -7.37 -0.55 11.41
N GLU A 245 -6.42 -0.72 10.49
CA GLU A 245 -6.61 -0.43 9.07
C GLU A 245 -7.64 -1.35 8.44
N LEU A 246 -7.62 -2.65 8.77
CA LEU A 246 -8.61 -3.59 8.25
C LEU A 246 -10.01 -3.28 8.78
N VAL A 247 -10.15 -2.94 10.06
CA VAL A 247 -11.45 -2.50 10.62
C VAL A 247 -11.95 -1.24 9.92
N GLU A 248 -11.09 -0.28 9.61
CA GLU A 248 -11.47 0.92 8.83
C GLU A 248 -11.91 0.56 7.40
N LEU A 249 -11.24 -0.41 6.76
CA LEU A 249 -11.48 -0.76 5.37
C LEU A 249 -12.76 -1.57 5.12
N MET A 250 -13.16 -2.42 6.06
CA MET A 250 -14.28 -3.39 5.92
C MET A 250 -15.27 -3.38 7.09
N GLY A 251 -15.11 -2.49 8.05
CA GLY A 251 -15.93 -2.47 9.26
C GLY A 251 -15.60 -3.61 10.24
N LYS A 252 -16.08 -3.47 11.48
CA LYS A 252 -15.80 -4.44 12.54
C LYS A 252 -16.36 -5.83 12.23
N ALA A 253 -17.58 -5.91 11.71
CA ALA A 253 -18.24 -7.19 11.45
C ALA A 253 -17.54 -7.96 10.31
N GLY A 254 -17.17 -7.27 9.23
CA GLY A 254 -16.36 -7.85 8.16
C GLY A 254 -14.99 -8.32 8.65
N TYR A 255 -14.32 -7.51 9.48
CA TYR A 255 -13.04 -7.88 10.09
C TYR A 255 -13.14 -9.12 11.00
N ASP A 256 -14.14 -9.17 11.89
CA ASP A 256 -14.32 -10.31 12.79
C ASP A 256 -14.52 -11.61 11.97
N ARG A 257 -15.28 -11.56 10.87
CA ARG A 257 -15.45 -12.70 9.97
C ARG A 257 -14.16 -13.06 9.22
N LEU A 258 -13.38 -12.07 8.80
CA LEU A 258 -12.07 -12.30 8.18
C LEU A 258 -11.10 -13.00 9.16
N VAL A 259 -11.12 -12.62 10.44
CA VAL A 259 -10.28 -13.24 11.48
C VAL A 259 -10.57 -14.74 11.57
N GLU A 260 -11.84 -15.13 11.68
CA GLU A 260 -12.23 -16.55 11.74
C GLU A 260 -11.65 -17.35 10.56
N LEU A 261 -11.78 -16.83 9.33
CA LEU A 261 -11.27 -17.47 8.12
C LEU A 261 -9.74 -17.54 8.08
N CYS A 262 -9.06 -16.50 8.56
CA CYS A 262 -7.60 -16.48 8.69
C CYS A 262 -7.11 -17.50 9.73
N GLU A 263 -7.80 -17.61 10.87
CA GLU A 263 -7.50 -18.58 11.93
C GLU A 263 -7.74 -20.01 11.47
N GLU A 264 -8.87 -20.29 10.81
CA GLU A 264 -9.16 -21.59 10.20
C GLU A 264 -8.07 -22.02 9.20
N ARG A 265 -7.63 -21.08 8.35
CA ARG A 265 -6.52 -21.31 7.42
C ARG A 265 -5.24 -21.65 8.16
N LEU A 266 -4.87 -20.87 9.18
CA LEU A 266 -3.64 -21.08 9.93
C LEU A 266 -3.66 -22.36 10.79
N ALA A 267 -4.83 -22.80 11.22
CA ALA A 267 -5.04 -24.06 11.94
C ALA A 267 -5.04 -25.30 11.03
N SER A 268 -5.15 -25.12 9.70
CA SER A 268 -5.12 -26.23 8.75
C SER A 268 -3.76 -26.95 8.72
N GLN A 269 -3.76 -28.23 8.34
CA GLN A 269 -2.54 -29.05 8.32
C GLN A 269 -1.51 -28.51 7.32
N LEU A 270 -0.23 -28.52 7.72
CA LEU A 270 0.88 -28.12 6.85
C LEU A 270 1.14 -29.16 5.74
N PRO A 271 1.58 -28.72 4.54
CA PRO A 271 1.89 -27.33 4.17
C PRO A 271 0.64 -26.52 3.81
N LEU A 272 0.63 -25.23 4.17
CA LEU A 272 -0.42 -24.30 3.76
C LEU A 272 -0.51 -24.25 2.22
N LEU A 273 -1.72 -24.28 1.68
CA LEU A 273 -1.94 -24.01 0.26
C LEU A 273 -1.62 -22.54 -0.06
N ALA A 274 -0.75 -22.31 -1.04
CA ALA A 274 -0.36 -20.98 -1.51
C ALA A 274 0.15 -20.05 -0.37
N PRO A 275 1.27 -20.40 0.30
CA PRO A 275 1.91 -19.50 1.26
C PRO A 275 2.53 -18.31 0.52
N HIS A 276 2.71 -17.19 1.21
CA HIS A 276 3.36 -16.04 0.59
C HIS A 276 4.83 -16.40 0.29
N PRO A 277 5.34 -16.19 -0.93
CA PRO A 277 6.67 -16.66 -1.31
C PRO A 277 7.80 -15.94 -0.57
N ALA A 278 7.52 -14.75 -0.01
CA ALA A 278 8.49 -13.99 0.78
C ALA A 278 8.54 -14.44 2.25
N ASP A 279 7.54 -15.20 2.72
CA ASP A 279 7.58 -15.75 4.08
C ASP A 279 8.70 -16.79 4.25
N PRO A 280 9.30 -16.89 5.44
CA PRO A 280 10.21 -17.99 5.76
C PRO A 280 9.54 -19.34 5.56
N VAL A 281 10.29 -20.31 5.03
CA VAL A 281 9.84 -21.71 4.94
C VAL A 281 9.66 -22.23 6.36
N ARG A 282 8.43 -22.63 6.72
CA ARG A 282 8.10 -23.26 8.00
C ARG A 282 8.30 -24.77 7.95
#